data_AF-I3Y5Z5-F1
#
_entry.id   AF-I3Y5Z5-F1
#
_cell.length_a   1.000
_cell.length_b   1.000
_cell.length_c   1.000
_cell.angle_alpha   90.00
_cell.angle_beta   90.00
_cell.angle_gamma   90.00
#
_symmetry.space_group_name_H-M   'P 1'
#
loop_
_entity.id
_entity.type
_entity.pdbx_description
1 polymer ?
#
loop_
_entity_poly.entity_id
_entity_poly.type
_entity_poly.pdbx_seq_one_letter_code
_entity_poly.pdbx_strand_id
1 'polypeptide(L)'
;MMLDSGVSFSSSGATVQGPKWRLSPELVVGFLPAFRHRSSGEVRLCQLTDGRIARVHILDSMPAHWVAERDWDGRPSALVAAVEPGYLRGDAFWCLADLARPGLDG
;
A
#
# COMPACT_ATOMS: atom_id res chain seq x y z
N MET A 1 14.66 36.23 14.71
CA MET A 1 13.23 36.32 15.06
C MET A 1 12.56 37.21 14.02
N MET A 2 11.48 36.90 13.33
CA MET A 2 10.66 35.71 13.14
C MET A 2 9.84 36.06 11.88
N LEU A 3 9.90 35.26 10.82
CA LEU A 3 9.06 35.43 9.63
C LEU A 3 7.76 34.66 9.88
N ASP A 4 6.62 35.33 9.77
CA ASP A 4 5.32 34.68 9.63
C ASP A 4 4.59 35.31 8.44
N SER A 5 4.51 34.56 7.36
CA SER A 5 3.65 34.85 6.21
C SER A 5 2.78 33.62 6.04
N GLY A 6 1.60 33.66 6.68
CA GLY A 6 0.59 32.62 6.58
C GLY A 6 0.15 32.43 5.13
N VAL A 7 0.52 31.30 4.54
CA VAL A 7 -0.03 30.85 3.26
C VAL A 7 -1.39 30.23 3.55
N SER A 8 -2.46 30.95 3.20
CA SER A 8 -3.82 30.40 3.22
C SER A 8 -4.04 29.60 1.93
N PHE A 9 -4.21 28.28 2.03
CA PHE A 9 -4.65 27.45 0.91
C PHE A 9 -6.18 27.48 0.82
N SER A 10 -6.69 28.24 -0.16
CA SER A 10 -8.09 28.16 -0.57
C SER A 10 -8.31 26.85 -1.34
N SER A 11 -8.94 25.84 -0.71
CA SER A 11 -9.44 24.70 -1.45
C SER A 11 -10.68 25.12 -2.24
N SER A 12 -10.49 25.58 -3.48
CA SER A 12 -11.58 25.61 -4.45
C SER A 12 -12.07 24.19 -4.62
N GLY A 13 -13.26 23.91 -4.09
CA GLY A 13 -13.93 22.61 -4.14
C GLY A 13 -14.25 22.21 -5.57
N ALA A 14 -13.26 21.72 -6.29
CA ALA A 14 -13.49 20.88 -7.45
C ALA A 14 -13.87 19.50 -6.91
N THR A 15 -15.17 19.20 -6.90
CA THR A 15 -15.67 17.85 -6.70
C THR A 15 -15.15 17.01 -7.87
N VAL A 16 -13.98 16.40 -7.70
CA VAL A 16 -13.51 15.36 -8.61
C VAL A 16 -14.47 14.21 -8.41
N GLN A 17 -15.46 14.08 -9.31
CA GLN A 17 -16.22 12.86 -9.45
C GLN A 17 -15.25 11.80 -9.96
N GLY A 18 -14.51 11.21 -9.02
CA GLY A 18 -13.76 9.99 -9.26
C GLY A 18 -14.73 8.90 -9.75
N PRO A 19 -14.21 7.89 -10.46
CA PRO A 19 -15.05 6.82 -10.97
C PRO A 19 -15.96 6.28 -9.86
N LYS A 20 -17.25 6.12 -10.16
CA LYS A 20 -18.26 5.54 -9.26
C LYS A 20 -18.05 4.02 -9.17
N TRP A 21 -16.85 3.58 -8.82
CA TRP A 21 -16.63 2.18 -8.47
C TRP A 21 -17.30 1.94 -7.13
N ARG A 22 -18.56 1.50 -7.17
CA ARG A 22 -19.20 0.90 -6.00
C ARG A 22 -18.65 -0.51 -5.86
N LEU A 23 -17.44 -0.62 -5.32
CA LEU A 23 -16.95 -1.91 -4.84
C LEU A 23 -17.86 -2.30 -3.68
N SER A 24 -18.56 -3.44 -3.79
CA SER A 24 -19.23 -4.00 -2.62
C SER A 24 -18.17 -4.37 -1.58
N PRO A 25 -18.47 -4.27 -0.27
CA PRO A 25 -17.57 -4.78 0.77
C PRO A 25 -17.12 -6.21 0.47
N GLU A 26 -18.01 -7.01 -0.11
CA GLU A 26 -17.80 -8.41 -0.45
C GLU A 26 -16.72 -8.61 -1.52
N LEU A 27 -16.53 -7.62 -2.40
CA LEU A 27 -15.47 -7.65 -3.39
C LEU A 27 -14.09 -7.45 -2.74
N VAL A 28 -14.02 -6.66 -1.66
CA VAL A 28 -12.77 -6.36 -0.94
C VAL A 28 -12.50 -7.30 0.24
N VAL A 29 -13.48 -8.09 0.67
CA VAL A 29 -13.30 -9.12 1.70
C VAL A 29 -12.21 -10.11 1.26
N GLY A 30 -11.26 -10.35 2.15
CA GLY A 30 -10.18 -11.33 1.96
C GLY A 30 -8.95 -10.80 1.22
N PHE A 31 -8.95 -9.54 0.77
CA PHE A 31 -7.73 -8.89 0.30
C PHE A 31 -6.91 -8.38 1.48
N LEU A 32 -5.73 -8.95 1.68
CA LEU A 32 -4.79 -8.58 2.73
C LEU A 32 -3.63 -7.78 2.12
N PRO A 33 -3.28 -6.60 2.64
CA PRO A 33 -2.20 -5.79 2.06
C PRO A 33 -0.88 -6.57 2.13
N ALA A 34 -0.15 -6.57 1.01
CA ALA A 34 1.07 -7.33 0.84
C ALA A 34 2.06 -6.61 -0.09
N PHE A 35 3.30 -7.07 -0.04
CA PHE A 35 4.36 -6.70 -0.98
C PHE A 35 4.91 -7.95 -1.65
N ARG A 36 5.29 -7.84 -2.92
CA ARG A 36 5.96 -8.90 -3.67
C ARG A 36 7.31 -8.42 -4.16
N HIS A 37 8.36 -9.22 -3.96
CA HIS A 37 9.65 -8.99 -4.57
C HIS A 37 9.67 -9.60 -5.97
N ARG A 38 9.80 -8.77 -7.01
CA ARG A 38 9.59 -9.17 -8.40
C ARG A 38 10.60 -10.20 -8.91
N SER A 39 11.84 -10.19 -8.43
CA SER A 39 12.85 -11.14 -8.92
C SER A 39 12.78 -12.52 -8.25
N SER A 40 12.36 -12.59 -7.00
CA SER A 40 12.27 -13.85 -6.24
C SER A 40 10.85 -14.43 -6.23
N GLY A 41 9.83 -13.60 -6.53
CA GLY A 41 8.43 -13.95 -6.40
C GLY A 41 7.93 -14.02 -4.95
N GLU A 42 8.81 -13.77 -3.98
CA GLU A 42 8.46 -13.83 -2.56
C GLU A 42 7.41 -12.78 -2.21
N VAL A 43 6.38 -13.20 -1.47
CA VAL A 43 5.28 -12.34 -1.02
C VAL A 43 5.30 -12.24 0.51
N ARG A 44 5.16 -11.02 1.02
CA ARG A 44 5.10 -10.73 2.46
C ARG A 44 3.83 -9.95 2.75
N LEU A 45 3.04 -10.42 3.71
CA LEU A 45 1.91 -9.65 4.24
C LEU A 45 2.43 -8.42 5.00
N CYS A 46 1.68 -7.33 4.95
CA CYS A 46 1.91 -6.19 5.81
C CYS A 46 1.51 -6.58 7.23
N GLN A 47 2.47 -6.61 8.15
CA GLN A 47 2.25 -6.93 9.55
C GLN A 47 2.70 -5.78 10.45
N LEU A 48 1.94 -5.55 11.51
CA LEU A 48 2.36 -4.72 12.64
C LEU A 48 3.55 -5.40 13.33
N THR A 49 4.26 -4.66 14.17
CA THR A 49 5.40 -5.17 14.95
C THR A 49 5.05 -6.34 15.88
N ASP A 50 3.78 -6.51 16.22
CA ASP A 50 3.27 -7.65 17.00
C ASP A 50 2.84 -8.86 16.15
N GLY A 51 3.05 -8.81 14.82
CA GLY A 51 2.74 -9.89 13.89
C GLY A 51 1.29 -9.90 13.38
N ARG A 52 0.40 -9.06 13.90
CA ARG A 52 -0.97 -8.94 13.36
C ARG A 52 -0.94 -8.38 11.95
N ILE A 53 -1.82 -8.88 11.08
CA ILE A 53 -1.97 -8.35 9.72
C ILE A 53 -2.51 -6.92 9.78
N ALA A 54 -1.80 -6.01 9.13
CA ALA A 54 -2.20 -4.62 9.01
C ALA A 54 -3.40 -4.49 8.05
N ARG A 55 -4.22 -3.45 8.27
CA ARG A 55 -5.35 -3.12 7.38
C ARG A 55 -4.95 -2.25 6.19
N VAL A 56 -3.72 -1.74 6.21
CA VAL A 56 -3.14 -0.84 5.20
C VAL A 56 -1.71 -1.27 4.93
N HIS A 57 -1.14 -0.83 3.81
CA HIS A 57 0.28 -1.05 3.52
C HIS A 57 1.15 -0.33 4.55
N ILE A 58 1.96 -1.10 5.26
CA ILE A 58 2.98 -0.62 6.20
C ILE A 58 4.28 -1.38 5.95
N LEU A 59 5.40 -0.76 6.28
CA LEU A 59 6.73 -1.30 5.98
C LEU A 59 7.40 -1.98 7.18
N ASP A 60 6.82 -1.88 8.38
CA ASP A 60 7.41 -2.21 9.67
C ASP A 60 7.99 -3.64 9.76
N SER A 61 7.34 -4.60 9.10
CA SER A 61 7.70 -6.02 9.12
C SER A 61 8.50 -6.47 7.89
N MET A 62 8.90 -5.54 7.01
CA MET A 62 9.61 -5.91 5.79
C MET A 62 11.04 -6.36 6.08
N PRO A 63 11.52 -7.42 5.39
CA PRO A 63 12.90 -7.88 5.53
C PRO A 63 13.89 -6.75 5.25
N ALA A 64 14.99 -6.69 6.00
CA ALA A 64 15.97 -5.60 5.86
C ALA A 64 16.51 -5.44 4.44
N HIS A 65 16.66 -6.53 3.69
CA HIS A 65 17.14 -6.51 2.30
C HIS A 65 16.10 -5.99 1.29
N TRP A 66 14.83 -5.82 1.68
CA TRP A 66 13.81 -5.15 0.87
C TRP A 66 13.76 -3.64 1.13
N VAL A 67 14.35 -3.17 2.23
CA VAL A 67 14.29 -1.77 2.65
C VAL A 67 15.42 -1.00 1.98
N ALA A 68 15.08 0.02 1.19
CA ALA A 68 16.04 0.90 0.54
C ALA A 68 16.47 2.05 1.47
N GLU A 69 15.53 2.59 2.23
CA GLU A 69 15.75 3.75 3.10
C GLU A 69 15.07 3.56 4.46
N ARG A 70 15.65 4.21 5.47
CA ARG A 70 15.10 4.28 6.81
C ARG A 70 15.05 5.74 7.27
N ASP A 71 14.06 6.06 8.09
CA ASP A 71 13.97 7.37 8.74
C ASP A 71 15.00 7.52 9.88
N TRP A 72 14.98 8.66 10.56
CA TRP A 72 15.88 8.97 11.67
C TRP A 72 15.71 8.04 12.88
N ASP A 73 14.54 7.42 13.03
CA ASP A 73 14.25 6.43 14.08
C ASP A 73 14.59 5.00 13.65
N GLY A 74 15.16 4.82 12.45
CA GLY A 74 15.54 3.53 11.88
C GLY A 74 14.37 2.73 11.32
N ARG A 75 13.17 3.31 11.21
CA ARG A 75 12.01 2.64 10.63
C ARG A 75 12.09 2.67 9.11
N PRO A 76 11.66 1.59 8.42
CA PRO A 76 11.63 1.59 6.96
C PRO A 76 10.77 2.73 6.42
N SER A 77 11.33 3.56 5.53
CA SER A 77 10.63 4.66 4.86
C SER A 77 10.42 4.40 3.37
N ALA A 78 11.29 3.58 2.75
CA ALA A 78 11.17 3.18 1.35
C ALA A 78 11.65 1.73 1.13
N LEU A 79 11.07 1.08 0.13
CA LEU A 79 11.49 -0.24 -0.33
C LEU A 79 12.32 -0.13 -1.61
N VAL A 80 13.12 -1.15 -1.89
CA VAL A 80 13.84 -1.27 -3.16
C VAL A 80 12.88 -1.33 -4.33
N ALA A 81 13.28 -0.81 -5.49
CA ALA A 81 12.43 -0.75 -6.70
C ALA A 81 11.94 -2.11 -7.21
N ALA A 82 12.58 -3.20 -6.78
CA ALA A 82 12.16 -4.56 -7.10
C ALA A 82 10.92 -5.01 -6.30
N VAL A 83 10.51 -4.28 -5.27
CA VAL A 83 9.34 -4.62 -4.46
C VAL A 83 8.12 -3.81 -4.90
N GLU A 84 7.02 -4.50 -5.17
CA GLU A 84 5.76 -3.87 -5.60
C GLU A 84 4.65 -4.06 -4.54
N PRO A 85 3.80 -3.03 -4.34
CA PRO A 85 2.63 -3.15 -3.47
C PRO A 85 1.50 -3.90 -4.16
N GLY A 86 0.76 -4.67 -3.37
CA GLY A 86 -0.44 -5.35 -3.83
C GLY A 86 -1.22 -5.96 -2.66
N TYR A 87 -1.98 -7.00 -2.95
CA TYR A 87 -2.83 -7.67 -2.00
C TYR A 87 -2.75 -9.18 -2.19
N LEU A 88 -2.75 -9.93 -1.10
CA LEU A 88 -3.00 -11.37 -1.13
C LEU A 88 -4.51 -11.62 -1.01
N ARG A 89 -5.02 -12.51 -1.85
CA ARG A 89 -6.36 -13.09 -1.70
C ARG A 89 -6.25 -14.59 -1.96
N GLY A 90 -6.47 -15.39 -0.93
CA GLY A 90 -6.09 -16.80 -0.95
C GLY A 90 -4.57 -16.92 -1.08
N ASP A 91 -4.11 -17.65 -2.08
CA ASP A 91 -2.71 -17.86 -2.45
C ASP A 91 -2.23 -16.93 -3.60
N ALA A 92 -3.14 -16.16 -4.18
CA ALA A 92 -2.84 -15.27 -5.30
C ALA A 92 -2.46 -13.86 -4.83
N PHE A 93 -1.39 -13.33 -5.41
CA PHE A 93 -1.00 -11.93 -5.27
C PHE A 93 -1.60 -11.09 -6.41
N TRP A 94 -2.22 -9.98 -6.03
CA TRP A 94 -2.89 -9.03 -6.92
C TRP A 94 -2.22 -7.67 -6.77
N CYS A 95 -1.57 -7.19 -7.82
CA CYS A 95 -1.14 -5.80 -7.89
C CYS A 95 -2.33 -4.89 -8.20
N LEU A 96 -2.14 -3.57 -8.09
CA LEU A 96 -3.20 -2.61 -8.40
C LEU A 96 -3.72 -2.73 -9.84
N ALA A 97 -2.86 -3.08 -10.79
CA ALA A 97 -3.26 -3.30 -12.18
C ALA A 97 -4.19 -4.51 -12.34
N ASP A 98 -3.96 -5.58 -11.57
CA ASP A 98 -4.81 -6.78 -11.58
C ASP A 98 -6.20 -6.45 -11.02
N LEU A 99 -6.27 -5.62 -9.97
CA LEU A 99 -7.53 -5.18 -9.37
C LEU A 99 -8.38 -4.28 -10.29
N ALA A 100 -7.75 -3.60 -11.25
CA ALA A 100 -8.47 -2.78 -12.23
C ALA A 100 -9.20 -3.61 -13.29
N ARG A 101 -8.81 -4.88 -13.47
CA ARG A 101 -9.44 -5.84 -14.39
C ARG A 101 -9.52 -7.20 -13.70
N PRO A 102 -10.32 -7.30 -12.63
CA PRO A 102 -10.23 -8.44 -11.76
C PRO A 102 -10.91 -9.62 -12.47
N GLY A 103 -10.12 -10.61 -12.90
CA GLY A 103 -10.61 -11.85 -13.52
C GLY A 103 -11.25 -12.77 -12.49
N LEU A 104 -12.28 -12.27 -11.81
CA LEU A 104 -12.99 -12.96 -10.72
C LEU A 104 -14.06 -13.92 -11.25
N ASP A 105 -14.30 -13.88 -12.55
CA ASP A 105 -15.27 -14.71 -13.26
C ASP A 105 -14.48 -15.81 -13.98
N GLY A 106 -14.22 -16.92 -13.28
CA GLY A 106 -13.75 -18.15 -13.93
C GLY A 106 -14.77 -18.70 -14.91
#